data_AF-A0A8T4BG57-F1
#
_entry.id   AF-A0A8T4BG57-F1
#
_cell.length_a   1.000
_cell.length_b   1.000
_cell.length_c   1.000
_cell.angle_alpha   90.00
_cell.angle_beta   90.00
_cell.angle_gamma   90.00
#
_symmetry.space_group_name_H-M   'P 1'
#
loop_
_entity.id
_entity.type
_entity.pdbx_description
1 polymer ?
#
loop_
_entity_poly.entity_id
_entity_poly.type
_entity_poly.pdbx_seq_one_letter_code
_entity_poly.pdbx_strand_id
1 'polypeptide(L)'
;MHPYHMAIEVWCEETWGERPVRISEWATHDSNVQVFIRLSSSVLIADFEVNGEGMLGIRQHLHVPLETWNPGSIQGLRTSEGKTRFQHRRQSIYLSSELRVPEWGAALLEEWLMSMRGHATRPKDRVQRLNEIKRMKTSVERNLESASLVKITDEIAFLDERVDRVGNHLAN
;
A
#
# COMPACT_ATOMS: atom_id res chain seq x y z
N MET A 1 -6.88 -21.70 0.06
CA MET A 1 -6.36 -20.69 -0.90
C MET A 1 -7.17 -19.43 -0.66
N HIS A 2 -6.56 -18.32 -0.27
CA HIS A 2 -7.31 -17.08 -0.05
C HIS A 2 -7.76 -16.50 -1.40
N PRO A 3 -9.04 -16.07 -1.52
CA PRO A 3 -9.67 -15.77 -2.81
C PRO A 3 -8.95 -14.67 -3.60
N TYR A 4 -8.28 -13.77 -2.90
CA TYR A 4 -7.66 -12.57 -3.45
C TYR A 4 -6.17 -12.70 -3.77
N HIS A 5 -5.53 -13.82 -3.40
CA HIS A 5 -4.08 -13.98 -3.50
C HIS A 5 -3.56 -13.86 -4.94
N MET A 6 -4.27 -14.49 -5.89
CA MET A 6 -3.91 -14.44 -7.31
C MET A 6 -4.02 -13.02 -7.88
N ALA A 7 -5.08 -12.29 -7.53
CA ALA A 7 -5.26 -10.91 -7.97
C ALA A 7 -4.16 -9.99 -7.41
N ILE A 8 -3.77 -10.19 -6.13
CA ILE A 8 -2.66 -9.45 -5.52
C ILE A 8 -1.32 -9.81 -6.18
N GLU A 9 -1.09 -11.08 -6.52
CA GLU A 9 0.11 -11.51 -7.26
C GLU A 9 0.20 -10.86 -8.64
N VAL A 10 -0.90 -10.87 -9.40
CA VAL A 10 -0.98 -10.22 -10.72
C VAL A 10 -0.75 -8.72 -10.58
N TRP A 11 -1.44 -8.06 -9.64
CA TRP A 11 -1.20 -6.65 -9.37
C TRP A 11 0.27 -6.39 -8.99
N CYS A 12 0.90 -7.24 -8.18
CA CYS A 12 2.31 -7.07 -7.84
C CYS A 12 3.24 -7.23 -9.04
N GLU A 13 2.99 -8.22 -9.89
CA GLU A 13 3.78 -8.48 -11.09
C GLU A 13 3.63 -7.33 -12.08
N GLU A 14 2.40 -6.87 -12.30
CA GLU A 14 2.08 -5.73 -13.16
C GLU A 14 2.59 -4.41 -12.57
N THR A 15 2.61 -4.25 -11.24
CA THR A 15 2.94 -3.01 -10.51
C THR A 15 4.42 -2.86 -10.18
N TRP A 16 5.08 -3.93 -9.79
CA TRP A 16 6.44 -3.90 -9.26
C TRP A 16 7.40 -4.72 -10.11
N GLY A 17 6.91 -5.41 -11.15
CA GLY A 17 7.72 -6.27 -12.00
C GLY A 17 8.24 -7.50 -11.25
N GLU A 18 7.61 -7.86 -10.13
CA GLU A 18 7.95 -9.02 -9.33
C GLU A 18 6.74 -9.58 -8.58
N ARG A 19 6.77 -10.88 -8.30
CA ARG A 19 5.76 -11.53 -7.47
C ARG A 19 6.05 -11.30 -5.98
N PRO A 20 5.00 -11.28 -5.15
CA PRO A 20 5.15 -11.17 -3.71
C PRO A 20 5.90 -12.38 -3.15
N VAL A 21 6.88 -12.14 -2.29
CA VAL A 21 7.61 -13.17 -1.55
C VAL A 21 6.74 -13.69 -0.41
N ARG A 22 5.98 -12.80 0.23
CA ARG A 22 4.97 -13.12 1.25
C ARG A 22 3.84 -12.11 1.20
N ILE A 23 2.64 -12.57 1.53
CA ILE A 23 1.46 -11.74 1.77
C ILE A 23 0.96 -12.06 3.17
N SER A 24 0.62 -11.02 3.94
CA SER A 24 -0.05 -11.14 5.23
C SER A 24 -1.29 -10.29 5.22
N GLU A 25 -2.45 -10.89 5.50
CA GLU A 25 -3.70 -10.16 5.59
C GLU A 25 -3.73 -9.29 6.84
N TRP A 26 -4.05 -8.01 6.66
CA TRP A 26 -4.38 -7.10 7.75
C TRP A 26 -5.87 -7.24 8.10
N ALA A 27 -6.73 -7.00 7.12
CA ALA A 27 -8.18 -7.03 7.24
C ALA A 27 -8.83 -7.47 5.92
N THR A 28 -9.99 -8.11 5.98
CA THR A 28 -10.80 -8.43 4.80
C THR A 28 -12.26 -8.24 5.17
N HIS A 29 -12.93 -7.36 4.44
CA HIS A 29 -14.37 -7.10 4.53
C HIS A 29 -15.00 -7.35 3.16
N ASP A 30 -16.33 -7.27 3.10
CA ASP A 30 -17.08 -7.50 1.86
C ASP A 30 -16.70 -6.52 0.74
N SER A 31 -16.29 -5.31 1.09
CA SER A 31 -15.94 -4.24 0.13
C SER A 31 -14.46 -3.93 0.04
N ASN A 32 -13.60 -4.47 0.92
CA ASN A 32 -12.17 -4.16 0.88
C ASN A 32 -11.27 -5.28 1.40
N VAL A 33 -10.05 -5.30 0.88
CA VAL A 33 -9.00 -6.26 1.23
C VAL A 33 -7.73 -5.50 1.54
N GLN A 34 -7.25 -5.60 2.77
CA GLN A 34 -6.08 -4.87 3.26
C GLN A 34 -4.98 -5.85 3.63
N VAL A 35 -3.78 -5.64 3.10
CA VAL A 35 -2.68 -6.59 3.19
C VAL A 35 -1.33 -5.89 3.37
N PHE A 36 -0.41 -6.61 4.01
CA PHE A 36 1.01 -6.35 3.95
C PHE A 36 1.66 -7.30 2.95
N ILE A 37 2.54 -6.76 2.11
CA ILE A 37 3.20 -7.53 1.05
C ILE A 37 4.70 -7.35 1.19
N ARG A 38 5.42 -8.47 1.19
CA ARG A 38 6.88 -8.50 1.10
C ARG A 38 7.28 -8.71 -0.35
N LEU A 39 8.07 -7.78 -0.88
CA LEU A 39 8.80 -7.95 -2.12
C LEU A 39 10.26 -8.37 -1.82
N SER A 40 11.08 -8.53 -2.84
CA SER A 40 12.48 -8.94 -2.64
C SER A 40 13.38 -7.87 -2.00
N SER A 41 13.08 -6.58 -2.17
CA SER A 41 13.87 -5.45 -1.62
C SER A 41 13.01 -4.33 -1.03
N SER A 42 11.75 -4.61 -0.69
CA SER A 42 10.83 -3.64 -0.09
C SER A 42 9.62 -4.31 0.53
N VAL A 43 8.82 -3.53 1.26
CA VAL A 43 7.50 -3.94 1.71
C VAL A 43 6.44 -2.95 1.24
N LEU A 44 5.21 -3.43 1.11
CA LEU A 44 4.03 -2.65 0.78
C LEU A 44 2.96 -2.84 1.85
N ILE A 45 2.21 -1.78 2.08
CA ILE A 45 0.93 -1.83 2.78
C ILE A 45 -0.11 -1.44 1.72
N ALA A 46 -1.05 -2.33 1.40
CA ALA A 46 -2.01 -2.10 0.34
C ALA A 46 -3.43 -2.24 0.85
N ASP A 47 -4.30 -1.38 0.33
CA ASP A 47 -5.72 -1.32 0.59
C ASP A 47 -6.44 -1.39 -0.75
N PHE A 48 -7.05 -2.55 -1.00
CA PHE A 48 -7.79 -2.86 -2.20
C PHE A 48 -9.28 -2.71 -1.95
N GLU A 49 -10.01 -2.22 -2.93
CA GLU A 49 -11.46 -2.24 -2.98
C GLU A 49 -11.93 -3.43 -3.82
N VAL A 50 -12.97 -4.11 -3.37
CA VAL A 50 -13.62 -5.20 -4.12
C VAL A 50 -14.77 -4.59 -4.91
N ASN A 51 -14.71 -4.64 -6.24
CA ASN A 51 -15.80 -4.13 -7.06
C ASN A 51 -16.99 -5.12 -7.11
N GLY A 52 -18.12 -4.69 -7.67
CA GLY A 52 -19.34 -5.51 -7.77
C GLY A 52 -19.21 -6.81 -8.58
N GLU A 53 -18.11 -6.98 -9.32
CA GLU A 53 -17.76 -8.18 -10.08
C GLU A 53 -16.76 -9.10 -9.33
N GLY A 54 -16.38 -8.72 -8.10
CA GLY A 54 -15.42 -9.46 -7.27
C GLY A 54 -13.95 -9.25 -7.64
N MET A 55 -13.64 -8.29 -8.52
CA MET A 55 -12.28 -7.92 -8.88
C MET A 55 -11.70 -6.87 -7.92
N LEU A 56 -10.40 -6.98 -7.65
CA LEU A 56 -9.68 -6.03 -6.81
C LEU A 56 -9.22 -4.81 -7.61
N GLY A 57 -9.60 -3.63 -7.13
CA GLY A 57 -9.00 -2.35 -7.51
C GLY A 57 -8.09 -1.83 -6.40
N ILE A 58 -6.92 -1.28 -6.74
CA ILE A 58 -6.07 -0.64 -5.74
C ILE A 58 -6.68 0.72 -5.33
N ARG A 59 -7.01 0.88 -4.05
CA ARG A 59 -7.49 2.16 -3.50
C ARG A 59 -6.32 3.03 -3.06
N GLN A 60 -5.42 2.44 -2.28
CA GLN A 60 -4.22 3.11 -1.79
C GLN A 60 -3.13 2.08 -1.46
N HIS A 61 -1.86 2.45 -1.63
CA HIS A 61 -0.75 1.71 -1.04
C HIS A 61 0.31 2.65 -0.44
N LEU A 62 1.06 2.11 0.52
CA LEU A 62 2.28 2.71 1.06
C LEU A 62 3.45 1.80 0.72
N HIS A 63 4.44 2.34 0.02
CA HIS A 63 5.67 1.62 -0.33
C HIS A 63 6.83 2.02 0.58
N VAL A 64 7.51 1.01 1.13
CA VAL A 64 8.69 1.20 1.97
C VAL A 64 9.89 0.45 1.35
N PRO A 65 10.69 1.14 0.52
CA PRO A 65 11.93 0.59 -0.02
C PRO A 65 12.97 0.33 1.07
N LEU A 66 13.67 -0.81 1.00
CA LEU A 66 14.75 -1.17 1.92
C LEU A 66 15.85 -0.10 2.00
N GLU A 67 16.19 0.51 0.87
CA GLU A 67 17.21 1.57 0.79
C GLU A 67 16.83 2.83 1.58
N THR A 68 15.53 3.14 1.65
CA THR A 68 15.03 4.37 2.27
C THR A 68 14.59 4.17 3.71
N TRP A 69 14.55 2.92 4.17
CA TRP A 69 14.07 2.55 5.47
C TRP A 69 15.18 2.58 6.51
N ASN A 70 14.81 2.98 7.74
CA ASN A 70 15.67 2.89 8.91
C ASN A 70 14.94 2.09 9.99
N PRO A 71 15.64 1.35 10.86
CA PRO A 71 15.03 0.64 11.97
C PRO A 71 14.06 1.54 12.77
N GLY A 72 12.81 1.11 12.90
CA GLY A 72 11.77 1.83 13.62
C GLY A 72 11.20 3.04 12.87
N SER A 73 11.48 3.21 11.57
CA SER A 73 10.92 4.31 10.77
C SER A 73 9.48 4.07 10.34
N ILE A 74 8.96 2.85 10.48
CA ILE A 74 7.54 2.52 10.28
C ILE A 74 6.80 2.66 11.60
N GLN A 75 5.77 3.48 11.61
CA GLN A 75 4.93 3.72 12.79
C GLN A 75 3.50 3.29 12.51
N GLY A 76 2.91 2.54 13.44
CA GLY A 76 1.48 2.24 13.47
C GLY A 76 0.82 2.96 14.64
N LEU A 77 -0.31 3.64 14.41
CA LEU A 77 -1.09 4.31 15.45
C LEU A 77 -2.58 4.09 15.21
N ARG A 78 -3.35 3.83 16.28
CA ARG A 78 -4.81 3.87 16.22
C ARG A 78 -5.29 5.32 16.25
N THR A 79 -6.10 5.72 15.28
CA THR A 79 -6.67 7.07 15.21
C THR A 79 -7.89 7.18 16.12
N SER A 80 -8.25 8.40 16.49
CA SER A 80 -9.49 8.70 17.24
C SER A 80 -10.75 8.28 16.49
N GLU A 81 -10.69 8.19 15.16
CA GLU A 81 -11.78 7.76 14.28
C GLU A 81 -11.90 6.22 14.18
N GLY A 82 -11.12 5.47 14.96
CA GLY A 82 -11.18 4.01 14.94
C GLY A 82 -10.63 3.41 13.65
N LYS A 83 -9.62 4.04 13.03
CA LYS A 83 -8.80 3.47 11.94
C LYS A 83 -7.38 3.23 12.44
N THR A 84 -6.62 2.43 11.70
CA THR A 84 -5.19 2.23 11.96
C THR A 84 -4.37 2.95 10.92
N ARG A 85 -3.59 3.95 11.34
CA ARG A 85 -2.68 4.70 10.47
C ARG A 85 -1.30 4.06 10.50
N PHE A 86 -0.81 3.65 9.35
CA PHE A 86 0.60 3.33 9.14
C PHE A 86 1.29 4.52 8.47
N GLN A 87 2.48 4.85 8.95
CA GLN A 87 3.26 5.97 8.44
C GLN A 87 4.72 5.56 8.23
N HIS A 88 5.28 6.02 7.12
CA HIS A 88 6.70 5.98 6.84
C HIS A 88 7.11 7.30 6.19
N ARG A 89 8.06 8.02 6.81
CA ARG A 89 8.46 9.38 6.39
C ARG A 89 7.23 10.31 6.30
N ARG A 90 6.98 10.88 5.11
CA ARG A 90 5.86 11.81 4.84
C ARG A 90 4.61 11.12 4.28
N GLN A 91 4.65 9.80 4.08
CA GLN A 91 3.55 9.05 3.51
C GLN A 91 2.83 8.27 4.62
N SER A 92 1.51 8.20 4.50
CA SER A 92 0.66 7.44 5.41
C SER A 92 -0.46 6.74 4.66
N ILE A 93 -0.94 5.65 5.24
CA ILE A 93 -2.10 4.89 4.78
C ILE A 93 -2.99 4.57 5.98
N TYR A 94 -4.30 4.55 5.76
CA TYR A 94 -5.30 4.30 6.80
C TYR A 94 -6.01 2.98 6.51
N LEU A 95 -5.85 2.02 7.41
CA LEU A 95 -6.49 0.72 7.35
C LEU A 95 -7.66 0.64 8.31
N SER A 96 -8.54 -0.32 8.07
CA SER A 96 -9.60 -0.70 8.99
C SER A 96 -8.99 -1.13 10.31
N SER A 97 -9.68 -0.84 11.41
CA SER A 97 -9.12 -1.10 12.73
C SER A 97 -9.57 -2.46 13.24
N GLU A 98 -8.65 -3.40 13.15
CA GLU A 98 -8.85 -4.79 13.52
C GLU A 98 -8.56 -5.06 15.00
N LEU A 99 -8.75 -6.32 15.39
CA LEU A 99 -8.29 -6.87 16.67
C LEU A 99 -6.76 -6.80 16.82
N ARG A 100 -6.03 -6.72 15.71
CA ARG A 100 -4.56 -6.60 15.73
C ARG A 100 -4.14 -5.18 16.08
N VAL A 101 -3.20 -5.08 17.02
CA VAL A 101 -2.64 -3.79 17.43
C VAL A 101 -1.73 -3.21 16.32
N PRO A 102 -1.73 -1.90 16.07
CA PRO A 102 -0.92 -1.26 15.03
C PRO A 102 0.58 -1.61 15.11
N GLU A 103 1.10 -1.74 16.33
CA GLU A 103 2.49 -2.06 16.63
C GLU A 103 2.90 -3.42 16.08
N TRP A 104 1.97 -4.39 16.05
CA TRP A 104 2.22 -5.70 15.45
C TRP A 104 2.45 -5.57 13.94
N GLY A 105 1.62 -4.78 13.25
CA GLY A 105 1.77 -4.57 11.81
C GLY A 105 3.08 -3.87 11.47
N ALA A 106 3.45 -2.85 12.25
CA ALA A 106 4.71 -2.15 12.10
C ALA A 106 5.90 -3.10 12.34
N ALA A 107 5.86 -3.88 13.43
CA ALA A 107 6.90 -4.84 13.76
C ALA A 107 7.09 -5.92 12.68
N LEU A 108 6.01 -6.42 12.08
CA LEU A 108 6.07 -7.39 10.99
C LEU A 108 6.78 -6.82 9.75
N LEU A 109 6.44 -5.58 9.36
CA LEU A 109 7.07 -4.90 8.22
C LEU A 109 8.55 -4.64 8.48
N GLU A 110 8.88 -4.19 9.68
CA GLU A 110 10.26 -3.98 10.16
C GLU A 110 11.05 -5.30 10.14
N GLU A 111 10.48 -6.40 10.63
CA GLU A 111 11.09 -7.74 10.60
C GLU A 111 11.42 -8.17 9.17
N TRP A 112 10.49 -7.98 8.23
CA TRP A 112 10.72 -8.30 6.82
C TRP A 112 11.88 -7.47 6.25
N LEU A 113 11.91 -6.16 6.50
CA LEU A 113 12.99 -5.28 6.04
C LEU A 113 14.35 -5.63 6.67
N MET A 114 14.37 -5.93 7.97
CA MET A 114 15.56 -6.42 8.67
C MET A 114 16.12 -7.68 8.04
N SER A 115 15.26 -8.67 7.75
CA SER A 115 15.68 -9.92 7.14
C SER A 115 16.28 -9.70 5.74
N MET A 116 15.72 -8.79 4.95
CA MET A 116 16.24 -8.44 3.62
C MET A 116 17.59 -7.72 3.72
N ARG A 117 17.76 -6.82 4.71
CA ARG A 117 19.04 -6.15 4.97
C ARG A 117 20.15 -7.14 5.30
N GLY A 118 19.85 -8.16 6.12
CA GLY A 118 20.80 -9.23 6.44
C GLY A 118 21.26 -10.04 5.22
N HIS A 119 20.42 -10.16 4.19
CA HIS A 119 20.83 -10.77 2.90
C HIS A 119 21.59 -9.80 1.99
N ALA A 120 21.30 -8.50 2.06
CA ALA A 120 21.92 -7.48 1.21
C ALA A 120 23.38 -7.14 1.57
N THR A 121 23.82 -7.42 2.81
CA THR A 121 25.22 -7.28 3.22
C THR A 121 26.15 -8.35 2.61
N ARG A 122 25.60 -9.37 1.96
CA ARG A 122 26.34 -10.32 1.13
C ARG A 122 26.66 -9.65 -0.23
N PRO A 123 27.91 -9.70 -0.73
CA PRO A 123 28.27 -8.99 -1.96
C PRO A 123 27.37 -9.37 -3.15
N LYS A 124 26.58 -8.39 -3.63
CA LYS A 124 25.60 -8.55 -4.71
C LYS A 124 26.25 -8.50 -6.10
N ASP A 125 25.77 -9.36 -6.99
CA ASP A 125 26.13 -9.41 -8.42
C ASP A 125 25.56 -8.19 -9.20
N ARG A 126 26.20 -7.83 -10.33
CA ARG A 126 25.88 -6.64 -11.14
C ARG A 126 24.45 -6.64 -11.67
N VAL A 127 23.90 -7.80 -12.00
CA VAL A 127 22.52 -7.96 -12.49
C VAL A 127 21.50 -7.63 -11.40
N GLN A 128 21.77 -8.02 -10.14
CA GLN A 128 20.88 -7.73 -9.02
C GLN A 128 20.76 -6.22 -8.77
N ARG A 129 21.87 -5.47 -8.83
CA ARG A 129 21.86 -4.01 -8.66
C ARG A 129 21.06 -3.31 -9.76
N LEU A 130 21.17 -3.78 -11.00
CA LEU A 130 20.50 -3.18 -12.16
C LEU A 130 18.98 -3.40 -12.10
N ASN A 131 18.55 -4.57 -11.65
CA ASN A 131 17.13 -4.86 -11.42
C ASN A 131 16.56 -4.05 -10.26
N GLU A 132 17.33 -3.85 -9.19
CA GLU A 132 16.96 -3.00 -8.05
C GLU A 132 16.72 -1.55 -8.51
N ILE A 133 17.61 -0.98 -9.33
CA ILE A 133 17.46 0.37 -9.89
C ILE A 133 16.23 0.49 -10.80
N LYS A 134 15.98 -0.50 -11.67
CA LYS A 134 14.78 -0.49 -12.52
C LYS A 134 13.50 -0.50 -11.69
N ARG A 135 13.45 -1.30 -10.63
CA ARG A 135 12.30 -1.38 -9.72
C ARG A 135 12.11 -0.08 -8.94
N MET A 136 13.20 0.55 -8.49
CA MET A 136 13.12 1.86 -7.86
C MET A 136 12.54 2.91 -8.80
N LYS A 137 12.93 2.91 -10.08
CA LYS A 137 12.35 3.81 -11.08
C LYS A 137 10.85 3.58 -11.24
N THR A 138 10.44 2.33 -11.47
CA THR A 138 9.03 1.96 -11.64
C THR A 138 8.19 2.25 -10.39
N SER A 139 8.76 2.05 -9.20
CA SER A 139 8.18 2.42 -7.91
C SER A 139 7.86 3.91 -7.83
N VAL A 140 8.84 4.76 -8.18
CA VAL A 140 8.68 6.21 -8.15
C VAL A 140 7.60 6.65 -9.14
N GLU A 141 7.58 6.09 -10.35
CA GLU A 141 6.58 6.40 -11.37
C GLU A 141 5.15 6.08 -10.88
N ARG A 142 4.94 4.92 -10.24
CA ARG A 142 3.60 4.52 -9.76
C ARG A 142 3.17 5.22 -8.49
N ASN A 143 4.09 5.49 -7.57
CA ASN A 143 3.78 6.33 -6.41
C ASN A 143 3.36 7.73 -6.85
N LEU A 144 3.96 8.27 -7.92
CA LEU A 144 3.55 9.54 -8.51
C LEU A 144 2.15 9.45 -9.14
N GLU A 145 1.86 8.36 -9.86
CA GLU A 145 0.55 8.10 -10.44
C GLU A 145 -0.54 7.98 -9.36
N SER A 146 -0.32 7.20 -8.30
CA SER A 146 -1.26 7.10 -7.17
C SER A 146 -1.44 8.43 -6.44
N ALA A 147 -0.36 9.20 -6.24
CA ALA A 147 -0.47 10.55 -5.65
C ALA A 147 -1.28 11.50 -6.54
N SER A 148 -1.19 11.35 -7.86
CA SER A 148 -2.02 12.11 -8.80
C SER A 148 -3.49 11.70 -8.76
N LEU A 149 -3.78 10.39 -8.67
CA LEU A 149 -5.15 9.87 -8.58
C LEU A 149 -5.85 10.32 -7.30
N VAL A 150 -5.16 10.29 -6.14
CA VAL A 150 -5.72 10.83 -4.88
C VAL A 150 -6.16 12.29 -5.05
N LYS A 151 -5.33 13.10 -5.70
CA LYS A 151 -5.64 14.51 -5.97
C LYS A 151 -6.88 14.69 -6.86
N ILE A 152 -7.03 13.82 -7.86
CA ILE A 152 -8.17 13.84 -8.78
C ILE A 152 -9.44 13.38 -8.08
N THR A 153 -9.38 12.36 -7.22
CA THR A 153 -10.54 11.91 -6.42
C THR A 153 -11.02 13.00 -5.45
N ASP A 154 -10.10 13.70 -4.79
CA ASP A 154 -10.44 14.85 -3.93
C ASP A 154 -11.13 15.98 -4.74
N GLU A 155 -10.67 16.20 -5.97
CA GLU A 155 -11.24 17.21 -6.87
C GLU A 155 -12.62 16.80 -7.39
N ILE A 156 -12.84 15.51 -7.66
CA ILE A 156 -14.16 14.95 -8.01
C ILE A 156 -15.13 15.08 -6.84
N ALA A 157 -14.73 14.71 -5.62
CA ALA A 157 -15.57 14.85 -4.43
C ALA A 157 -15.98 16.31 -4.18
N PHE A 158 -15.04 17.25 -4.38
CA PHE A 158 -15.33 18.68 -4.30
C PHE A 158 -16.32 19.15 -5.39
N LEU A 159 -16.21 18.60 -6.61
CA LEU A 159 -17.14 18.92 -7.70
C LEU A 159 -18.53 18.32 -7.45
N ASP A 160 -18.63 17.10 -6.94
CA ASP A 160 -19.91 16.48 -6.56
C ASP A 160 -20.62 17.31 -5.46
N GLU A 161 -19.89 17.77 -4.43
CA GLU A 161 -20.45 18.68 -3.41
C GLU A 161 -20.94 20.02 -3.99
N ARG A 162 -20.34 20.48 -5.10
CA ARG A 162 -20.81 21.69 -5.80
C ARG A 162 -22.04 21.40 -6.64
N VAL A 163 -22.08 20.25 -7.32
CA VAL A 163 -23.23 19.81 -8.10
C VAL A 163 -24.45 19.63 -7.20
N ASP A 164 -24.29 18.98 -6.04
CA ASP A 164 -25.37 18.79 -5.07
C ASP A 164 -25.91 20.12 -4.51
N ARG A 165 -25.02 21.10 -4.25
CA ARG A 165 -25.44 22.45 -3.82
C ARG A 165 -26.24 23.17 -4.90
N VAL A 166 -25.83 23.07 -6.16
CA VAL A 166 -26.56 23.69 -7.28
C VAL A 166 -27.89 22.97 -7.53
N GLY A 167 -27.92 21.64 -7.46
CA GLY A 167 -29.15 20.85 -7.57
C GLY A 167 -30.17 21.21 -6.49
N ASN A 168 -29.73 21.37 -5.24
CA ASN A 168 -30.60 21.79 -4.14
C ASN A 168 -31.09 23.25 -4.23
N HIS A 169 -30.40 24.11 -4.98
CA HIS A 169 -30.87 25.48 -5.25
C HIS A 169 -31.86 25.56 -6.42
N LEU A 170 -31.89 24.56 -7.30
CA LEU A 170 -32.82 24.49 -8.43
C LEU A 170 -34.12 23.73 -8.09
N ALA A 171 -34.14 23.03 -6.96
CA ALA A 171 -35.31 22.28 -6.47
C ALA A 171 -36.19 23.07 -5.47
N ASN A 172 -35.86 24.35 -5.19
CA ASN A 172 -36.67 25.28 -4.38
C ASN A 172 -37.28 26.39 -5.24
#